data_AF-A0A833EBX3-F1
#
_entry.id   AF-A0A833EBX3-F1
#
_cell.length_a   1.000
_cell.length_b   1.000
_cell.length_c   1.000
_cell.angle_alpha   90.00
_cell.angle_beta   90.00
_cell.angle_gamma   90.00
#
_symmetry.space_group_name_H-M   'P 1'
#
loop_
_entity.id
_entity.type
_entity.pdbx_description
1 polymer ?
#
loop_
_entity_poly.entity_id
_entity_poly.type
_entity_poly.pdbx_seq_one_letter_code
_entity_poly.pdbx_strand_id
1 'polypeptide(L)'
;TALAFFDKVTDATDAVYDVIRQGLDPAALEFISRRSIKAVSDFKNLNLPDADAMLIVELHGRDEHVIRQMQEVRAALERHNAFEVRLAETEEERSNIWAARKGAYPALLKVSKSPLSGDIIVPISKITEMVEKSYEIAAKYGMDFGMIGHVGDGNVHHIWFADRSEPGSWERAVKANDEIVKYAIELGGAASAEHGIGIEKKKLMQLQHGKETYELLLKLKRFFDPANILNPGIMFDVEEVLAAEVVA
;
A
#
# COMPACT_ATOMS: atom_id res chain seq x y z
N THR A 1 13.26 -7.63 15.87
CA THR A 1 12.37 -7.65 14.69
C THR A 1 11.83 -9.04 14.54
N ALA A 2 10.53 -9.19 14.34
CA ALA A 2 9.89 -10.45 14.01
C ALA A 2 9.64 -10.54 12.49
N LEU A 3 9.73 -11.75 11.96
CA LEU A 3 9.31 -12.14 10.62
C LEU A 3 8.31 -13.29 10.77
N ALA A 4 7.18 -13.23 10.08
CA ALA A 4 6.21 -14.32 10.08
C ALA A 4 5.69 -14.64 8.69
N PHE A 5 5.38 -15.92 8.44
CA PHE A 5 4.80 -16.41 7.20
C PHE A 5 3.45 -17.08 7.44
N PHE A 6 2.54 -16.91 6.48
CA PHE A 6 1.15 -17.37 6.57
C PHE A 6 0.73 -18.06 5.28
N ASP A 7 -0.09 -19.10 5.40
CA ASP A 7 -0.72 -19.81 4.27
C ASP A 7 -2.01 -19.13 3.79
N LYS A 8 -2.47 -18.10 4.50
CA LYS A 8 -3.61 -17.28 4.11
C LYS A 8 -3.31 -15.82 4.35
N VAL A 9 -3.73 -14.99 3.40
CA VAL A 9 -3.56 -13.53 3.51
C VAL A 9 -4.43 -12.92 4.61
N THR A 10 -5.60 -13.51 4.87
CA THR A 10 -6.54 -13.08 5.92
C THR A 10 -5.95 -13.30 7.31
N ASP A 11 -5.33 -14.46 7.53
CA ASP A 11 -4.61 -14.76 8.77
C ASP A 11 -3.53 -13.69 9.08
N ALA A 12 -2.74 -13.29 8.08
CA ALA A 12 -1.76 -12.22 8.25
C ALA A 12 -2.40 -10.86 8.55
N THR A 13 -3.45 -10.48 7.82
CA THR A 13 -4.09 -9.17 7.97
C THR A 13 -4.89 -9.05 9.27
N ASP A 14 -5.47 -10.15 9.77
CA ASP A 14 -6.10 -10.22 11.09
C ASP A 14 -5.05 -10.15 12.21
N ALA A 15 -3.87 -10.73 12.01
CA ALA A 15 -2.73 -10.58 12.93
C ALA A 15 -2.27 -9.12 13.05
N VAL A 16 -2.25 -8.37 11.96
CA VAL A 16 -1.95 -6.92 11.98
C VAL A 16 -2.91 -6.19 12.90
N TYR A 17 -4.21 -6.42 12.73
CA TYR A 17 -5.22 -5.80 13.59
C TYR A 17 -5.07 -6.23 15.06
N ASP A 18 -4.77 -7.51 15.33
CA ASP A 18 -4.56 -8.00 16.69
C ASP A 18 -3.35 -7.37 17.37
N VAL A 19 -2.23 -7.22 16.65
CA VAL A 19 -1.02 -6.55 17.17
C VAL A 19 -1.36 -5.11 17.59
N ILE A 20 -1.98 -4.33 16.71
CA ILE A 20 -2.30 -2.92 16.98
C ILE A 20 -3.33 -2.79 18.12
N ARG A 21 -4.41 -3.60 18.13
CA ARG A 21 -5.47 -3.48 19.16
C ARG A 21 -5.01 -3.90 20.56
N GLN A 22 -3.93 -4.69 20.67
CA GLN A 22 -3.29 -5.02 21.95
C GLN A 22 -2.53 -3.83 22.56
N GLY A 23 -2.46 -2.69 21.86
CA GLY A 23 -1.71 -1.53 22.31
C GLY A 23 -0.20 -1.68 22.11
N LEU A 24 0.23 -2.66 21.31
CA LEU A 24 1.59 -2.72 20.81
C LEU A 24 1.76 -1.59 19.80
N ASP A 25 2.85 -0.85 19.90
CA ASP A 25 3.19 0.28 19.03
C ASP A 25 4.45 -0.05 18.23
N PRO A 26 4.33 -0.80 17.10
CA PRO A 26 5.47 -1.17 16.30
C PRO A 26 6.09 0.05 15.63
N ALA A 27 7.43 0.10 15.63
CA ALA A 27 8.20 1.01 14.79
C ALA A 27 7.98 0.75 13.29
N ALA A 28 7.65 -0.49 12.94
CA ALA A 28 7.19 -0.87 11.61
C ALA A 28 6.33 -2.14 11.68
N LEU A 29 5.30 -2.20 10.86
CA LEU A 29 4.47 -3.37 10.65
C LEU A 29 4.17 -3.49 9.15
N GLU A 30 4.94 -4.35 8.50
CA GLU A 30 5.03 -4.42 7.04
C GLU A 30 4.42 -5.72 6.51
N PHE A 31 3.80 -5.65 5.34
CA PHE A 31 3.18 -6.77 4.65
C PHE A 31 3.79 -6.99 3.28
N ILE A 32 3.95 -8.27 2.90
CA ILE A 32 4.39 -8.69 1.57
C ILE A 32 3.52 -9.89 1.14
N SER A 33 2.85 -9.79 0.00
CA SER A 33 2.00 -10.87 -0.55
C SER A 33 2.79 -11.96 -1.28
N ARG A 34 2.15 -13.12 -1.54
CA ARG A 34 2.71 -14.26 -2.30
C ARG A 34 3.54 -13.89 -3.52
N ARG A 35 2.97 -13.07 -4.43
CA ARG A 35 3.65 -12.65 -5.66
C ARG A 35 4.91 -11.85 -5.37
N SER A 36 4.85 -10.97 -4.37
CA SER A 36 5.96 -10.15 -3.90
C SER A 36 7.03 -10.97 -3.18
N ILE A 37 6.64 -11.96 -2.37
CA ILE A 37 7.56 -12.90 -1.70
C ILE A 37 8.36 -13.67 -2.75
N LYS A 38 7.67 -14.28 -3.72
CA LYS A 38 8.35 -15.01 -4.81
C LYS A 38 9.30 -14.11 -5.59
N ALA A 39 8.82 -12.93 -6.00
CA ALA A 39 9.63 -11.98 -6.76
C ALA A 39 10.91 -11.60 -6.00
N VAL A 40 10.80 -11.25 -4.72
CA VAL A 40 11.99 -10.85 -3.96
C VAL A 40 12.91 -12.02 -3.62
N SER A 41 12.36 -13.21 -3.40
CA SER A 41 13.13 -14.44 -3.20
C SER A 41 14.07 -14.66 -4.39
N ASP A 42 13.52 -14.63 -5.60
CA ASP A 42 14.27 -14.83 -6.85
C ASP A 42 15.22 -13.65 -7.12
N PHE A 43 14.80 -12.40 -6.84
CA PHE A 43 15.59 -11.20 -7.11
C PHE A 43 16.82 -11.06 -6.21
N LYS A 44 16.72 -11.47 -4.95
CA LYS A 44 17.77 -11.35 -3.93
C LYS A 44 18.48 -12.67 -3.62
N ASN A 45 18.10 -13.77 -4.29
CA ASN A 45 18.53 -15.13 -3.97
C ASN A 45 18.31 -15.46 -2.49
N LEU A 46 17.14 -15.08 -1.97
CA LEU A 46 16.72 -15.45 -0.62
C LEU A 46 16.02 -16.81 -0.70
N ASN A 47 16.20 -17.65 0.31
CA ASN A 47 15.47 -18.92 0.43
C ASN A 47 14.20 -18.68 1.26
N LEU A 48 13.29 -17.83 0.78
CA LEU A 48 12.01 -17.59 1.44
C LEU A 48 11.07 -18.78 1.16
N PRO A 49 10.24 -19.20 2.14
CA PRO A 49 9.26 -20.25 1.92
C PRO A 49 8.18 -19.82 0.93
N ASP A 50 7.50 -20.80 0.34
CA ASP A 50 6.25 -20.54 -0.38
C ASP A 50 5.17 -20.18 0.64
N ALA A 51 4.68 -18.94 0.61
CA ALA A 51 3.75 -18.39 1.58
C ALA A 51 2.80 -17.41 0.89
N ASP A 52 1.58 -17.32 1.38
CA ASP A 52 0.58 -16.39 0.84
C ASP A 52 0.79 -14.97 1.35
N ALA A 53 1.34 -14.83 2.56
CA ALA A 53 1.70 -13.55 3.15
C ALA A 53 2.93 -13.68 4.04
N MET A 54 3.66 -12.56 4.15
CA MET A 54 4.79 -12.38 5.03
C MET A 54 4.62 -11.06 5.78
N LEU A 55 4.76 -11.10 7.10
CA LEU A 55 4.76 -9.92 7.96
C LEU A 55 6.15 -9.67 8.54
N ILE A 56 6.50 -8.39 8.67
CA ILE A 56 7.68 -7.96 9.42
C ILE A 56 7.22 -6.98 10.49
N VAL A 57 7.58 -7.25 11.74
CA VAL A 57 7.23 -6.40 12.89
C VAL A 57 8.52 -5.93 13.55
N GLU A 58 8.70 -4.61 13.65
CA GLU A 58 9.81 -3.98 14.36
C GLU A 58 9.27 -3.18 15.54
N LEU A 59 9.91 -3.29 16.70
CA LEU A 59 9.59 -2.50 17.89
C LEU A 59 10.72 -1.51 18.16
N HIS A 60 10.40 -0.42 18.86
CA HIS A 60 11.38 0.56 19.31
C HIS A 60 12.18 0.03 20.51
N GLY A 61 13.51 0.19 20.49
CA GLY A 61 14.36 -0.12 21.65
C GLY A 61 14.85 -1.58 21.72
N ARG A 62 15.56 -1.90 22.80
CA ARG A 62 16.23 -3.20 23.01
C ARG A 62 16.25 -3.65 24.48
N ASP A 63 15.46 -3.02 25.34
CA ASP A 63 15.42 -3.36 26.76
C ASP A 63 14.54 -4.59 27.04
N GLU A 64 14.52 -5.04 28.30
CA GLU A 64 13.72 -6.20 28.70
C GLU A 64 12.21 -6.00 28.47
N HIS A 65 11.72 -4.77 28.49
CA HIS A 65 10.32 -4.48 28.20
C HIS A 65 10.00 -4.76 26.73
N VAL A 66 10.86 -4.32 25.82
CA VAL A 66 10.74 -4.59 24.37
C VAL A 66 10.85 -6.09 24.08
N ILE A 67 11.71 -6.82 24.79
CA ILE A 67 11.81 -8.28 24.64
C ILE A 67 10.47 -8.95 25.02
N ARG A 68 9.82 -8.50 26.10
CA ARG A 68 8.49 -9.01 26.49
C ARG A 68 7.43 -8.68 25.44
N GLN A 69 7.38 -7.44 24.97
CA GLN A 69 6.46 -7.05 23.89
C GLN A 69 6.70 -7.84 22.60
N MET A 70 7.95 -8.17 22.27
CA MET A 70 8.26 -9.01 21.11
C MET A 70 7.71 -10.44 21.26
N GLN A 71 7.65 -10.98 22.49
CA GLN A 71 6.97 -12.25 22.74
C GLN A 71 5.45 -12.12 22.60
N GLU A 72 4.86 -10.98 22.98
CA GLU A 72 3.44 -10.70 22.76
C GLU A 72 3.12 -10.60 21.25
N VAL A 73 3.98 -9.93 20.48
CA VAL A 73 3.92 -9.90 19.01
C VAL A 73 3.97 -11.33 18.45
N ARG A 74 4.96 -12.12 18.85
CA ARG A 74 5.08 -13.52 18.41
C ARG A 74 3.81 -14.31 18.71
N ALA A 75 3.29 -14.21 19.94
CA ALA A 75 2.08 -14.90 20.33
C ALA A 75 0.86 -14.44 19.51
N ALA A 76 0.76 -13.15 19.17
CA ALA A 76 -0.29 -12.65 18.29
C ALA A 76 -0.20 -13.26 16.88
N LEU A 77 1.00 -13.30 16.30
CA LEU A 77 1.23 -13.92 14.98
C LEU A 77 0.88 -15.41 14.98
N GLU A 78 1.32 -16.16 16.00
CA GLU A 78 1.04 -17.60 16.14
C GLU A 78 -0.46 -17.88 16.36
N ARG A 79 -1.19 -17.03 17.11
CA ARG A 79 -2.66 -17.15 17.28
C ARG A 79 -3.43 -17.04 15.98
N HIS A 80 -2.88 -16.33 15.01
CA HIS A 80 -3.44 -16.19 13.66
C HIS A 80 -2.74 -17.12 12.67
N ASN A 81 -2.35 -18.32 13.10
CA ASN A 81 -1.87 -19.38 12.21
C ASN A 81 -0.59 -19.07 11.41
N ALA A 82 0.28 -18.18 11.90
CA ALA A 82 1.62 -18.09 11.35
C ALA A 82 2.31 -19.46 11.46
N PHE A 83 2.63 -20.08 10.31
CA PHE A 83 3.26 -21.41 10.31
C PHE A 83 4.75 -21.34 10.66
N GLU A 84 5.33 -20.15 10.52
CA GLU A 84 6.71 -19.87 10.89
C GLU A 84 6.82 -18.44 11.42
N VAL A 85 7.41 -18.28 12.61
CA VAL A 85 7.77 -16.98 13.20
C VAL A 85 9.24 -17.00 13.61
N ARG A 86 10.02 -16.05 13.09
CA ARG A 86 11.44 -15.88 13.40
C ARG A 86 11.65 -14.54 14.12
N LEU A 87 12.40 -14.56 15.21
CA LEU A 87 12.84 -13.34 15.89
C LEU A 87 14.32 -13.14 15.57
N ALA A 88 14.67 -11.98 15.02
CA ALA A 88 16.07 -11.61 14.83
C ALA A 88 16.69 -11.24 16.19
N GLU A 89 17.77 -11.93 16.54
CA GLU A 89 18.56 -11.70 17.75
C GLU A 89 19.81 -10.85 17.46
N THR A 90 20.23 -10.82 16.19
CA THR A 90 21.39 -10.06 15.72
C THR A 90 21.01 -8.97 14.71
N GLU A 91 21.88 -7.97 14.57
CA GLU A 91 21.72 -6.92 13.55
C GLU A 91 21.81 -7.48 12.13
N GLU A 92 22.58 -8.55 11.93
CA GLU A 92 22.71 -9.23 10.65
C GLU A 92 21.39 -9.91 10.25
N GLU A 93 20.79 -10.69 11.16
CA GLU A 93 19.47 -11.31 10.93
C GLU A 93 18.40 -10.25 10.66
N ARG A 94 18.39 -9.17 11.45
CA ARG A 94 17.50 -8.02 11.23
C ARG A 94 17.70 -7.44 9.83
N SER A 95 18.95 -7.21 9.43
CA SER A 95 19.28 -6.63 8.13
C SER A 95 18.84 -7.54 6.98
N ASN A 96 18.97 -8.86 7.13
CA ASN A 96 18.51 -9.84 6.15
C ASN A 96 16.99 -9.82 5.98
N ILE A 97 16.24 -9.71 7.08
CA ILE A 97 14.77 -9.53 7.04
C ILE A 97 14.41 -8.26 6.25
N TRP A 98 15.04 -7.13 6.59
CA TRP A 98 14.78 -5.86 5.93
C TRP A 98 15.24 -5.81 4.48
N ALA A 99 16.24 -6.61 4.09
CA ALA A 99 16.65 -6.75 2.70
C ALA A 99 15.54 -7.35 1.84
N ALA A 100 14.73 -8.27 2.37
CA ALA A 100 13.54 -8.79 1.71
C ALA A 100 12.50 -7.66 1.52
N ARG A 101 12.18 -6.90 2.58
CA ARG A 101 11.21 -5.80 2.46
C ARG A 101 11.61 -4.72 1.47
N LYS A 102 12.87 -4.27 1.53
CA LYS A 102 13.42 -3.23 0.63
C LYS A 102 13.59 -3.74 -0.80
N GLY A 103 13.82 -5.05 -0.97
CA GLY A 103 13.97 -5.67 -2.27
C GLY A 103 12.65 -5.95 -3.00
N ALA A 104 11.51 -5.95 -2.30
CA ALA A 104 10.24 -6.38 -2.86
C ALA A 104 9.73 -5.49 -3.99
N TYR A 105 9.74 -4.16 -3.83
CA TYR A 105 9.28 -3.26 -4.89
C TYR A 105 10.14 -3.35 -6.17
N PRO A 106 11.49 -3.23 -6.12
CA PRO A 106 12.33 -3.44 -7.30
C PRO A 106 12.15 -4.81 -7.96
N ALA A 107 11.92 -5.86 -7.17
CA ALA A 107 11.68 -7.19 -7.69
C ALA A 107 10.38 -7.26 -8.50
N LEU A 108 9.29 -6.66 -8.00
CA LEU A 108 8.00 -6.58 -8.71
C LEU A 108 8.12 -5.81 -10.04
N LEU A 109 8.85 -4.69 -10.04
CA LEU A 109 9.12 -3.92 -11.25
C LEU A 109 9.89 -4.73 -12.30
N LYS A 110 10.79 -5.63 -11.87
CA LYS A 110 11.54 -6.51 -12.78
C LYS A 110 10.68 -7.63 -13.35
N VAL A 111 9.71 -8.14 -12.58
CA VAL A 111 8.79 -9.20 -13.03
C VAL A 111 7.76 -8.65 -14.02
N SER A 112 7.27 -7.43 -13.80
CA SER A 112 6.27 -6.81 -14.67
C SER A 112 6.87 -6.25 -15.95
N LYS A 113 6.21 -6.49 -17.09
CA LYS A 113 6.58 -5.86 -18.37
C LYS A 113 6.19 -4.38 -18.43
N SER A 114 5.06 -4.02 -17.85
CA SER A 114 4.54 -2.65 -17.80
C SER A 114 3.87 -2.42 -16.44
N PRO A 115 4.64 -2.16 -15.37
CA PRO A 115 4.08 -2.00 -14.04
C PRO A 115 3.20 -0.75 -13.93
N LEU A 116 2.07 -0.88 -13.24
CA LEU A 116 1.26 0.24 -12.75
C LEU A 116 1.22 0.15 -11.22
N SER A 117 1.70 1.20 -10.55
CA SER A 117 1.76 1.27 -9.09
C SER A 117 0.53 2.01 -8.55
N GLY A 118 -0.25 1.32 -7.73
CA GLY A 118 -1.32 1.83 -6.89
C GLY A 118 -0.83 2.07 -5.46
N ASP A 119 -1.49 2.99 -4.79
CA ASP A 119 -1.21 3.37 -3.40
C ASP A 119 -2.50 3.87 -2.76
N ILE A 120 -2.95 3.19 -1.71
CA ILE A 120 -4.15 3.52 -0.94
C ILE A 120 -3.89 3.41 0.55
N ILE A 121 -4.74 4.06 1.34
CA ILE A 121 -4.80 3.88 2.79
C ILE A 121 -6.24 3.59 3.20
N VAL A 122 -6.43 2.71 4.18
CA VAL A 122 -7.73 2.40 4.79
C VAL A 122 -7.59 2.38 6.32
N PRO A 123 -8.67 2.50 7.10
CA PRO A 123 -8.61 2.21 8.53
C PRO A 123 -8.00 0.82 8.77
N ILE A 124 -7.13 0.68 9.78
CA ILE A 124 -6.42 -0.60 10.04
C ILE A 124 -7.41 -1.76 10.23
N SER A 125 -8.55 -1.50 10.84
CA SER A 125 -9.66 -2.48 11.01
C SER A 125 -10.30 -2.95 9.69
N LYS A 126 -9.95 -2.34 8.56
CA LYS A 126 -10.44 -2.65 7.22
C LYS A 126 -9.38 -3.24 6.29
N ILE A 127 -8.16 -3.49 6.78
CA ILE A 127 -7.07 -4.05 5.94
C ILE A 127 -7.45 -5.42 5.39
N THR A 128 -7.97 -6.33 6.22
CA THR A 128 -8.38 -7.67 5.77
C THR A 128 -9.38 -7.57 4.61
N GLU A 129 -10.44 -6.79 4.80
CA GLU A 129 -11.49 -6.55 3.79
C GLU A 129 -10.91 -5.93 2.49
N MET A 130 -10.02 -4.94 2.61
CA MET A 130 -9.37 -4.29 1.46
C MET A 130 -8.47 -5.27 0.69
N VAL A 131 -7.71 -6.11 1.39
CA VAL A 131 -6.80 -7.08 0.76
C VAL A 131 -7.57 -8.19 0.06
N GLU A 132 -8.63 -8.73 0.68
CA GLU A 132 -9.53 -9.68 0.01
C GLU A 132 -10.18 -9.07 -1.24
N LYS A 133 -10.69 -7.84 -1.11
CA LYS A 133 -11.28 -7.13 -2.25
C LYS A 133 -10.29 -6.92 -3.39
N SER A 134 -9.02 -6.76 -3.07
CA SER A 134 -7.96 -6.61 -4.06
C SER A 134 -7.82 -7.83 -4.96
N TYR A 135 -7.91 -9.03 -4.39
CA TYR A 135 -7.90 -10.27 -5.16
C TYR A 135 -9.18 -10.45 -5.98
N GLU A 136 -10.34 -10.08 -5.46
CA GLU A 136 -11.60 -10.10 -6.22
C GLU A 136 -11.53 -9.19 -7.46
N ILE A 137 -11.05 -7.96 -7.28
CA ILE A 137 -10.91 -6.98 -8.36
C ILE A 137 -9.88 -7.47 -9.39
N ALA A 138 -8.75 -8.01 -8.94
CA ALA A 138 -7.76 -8.60 -9.82
C ALA A 138 -8.37 -9.73 -10.69
N ALA A 139 -9.15 -10.63 -10.08
CA ALA A 139 -9.85 -11.69 -10.79
C ALA A 139 -10.88 -11.14 -11.79
N LYS A 140 -11.69 -10.15 -11.39
CA LYS A 140 -12.69 -9.48 -12.23
C LYS A 140 -12.09 -8.89 -13.51
N TYR A 141 -10.89 -8.30 -13.42
CA TYR A 141 -10.21 -7.68 -14.56
C TYR A 141 -9.19 -8.60 -15.25
N GLY A 142 -9.01 -9.84 -14.76
CA GLY A 142 -8.02 -10.77 -15.29
C GLY A 142 -6.60 -10.24 -15.20
N MET A 143 -6.24 -9.63 -14.07
CA MET A 143 -4.94 -9.00 -13.82
C MET A 143 -4.14 -9.76 -12.77
N ASP A 144 -2.82 -9.85 -12.96
CA ASP A 144 -1.88 -10.29 -11.94
C ASP A 144 -1.26 -9.06 -11.25
N PHE A 145 -0.86 -9.20 -9.99
CA PHE A 145 -0.33 -8.10 -9.19
C PHE A 145 0.45 -8.61 -7.98
N GLY A 146 1.36 -7.77 -7.48
CA GLY A 146 1.94 -7.93 -6.15
C GLY A 146 1.44 -6.85 -5.19
N MET A 147 1.31 -7.19 -3.92
CA MET A 147 1.11 -6.24 -2.84
C MET A 147 2.30 -6.20 -1.90
N ILE A 148 2.61 -4.99 -1.45
CA ILE A 148 3.47 -4.65 -0.32
C ILE A 148 2.80 -3.51 0.44
N GLY A 149 3.02 -3.37 1.73
CA GLY A 149 2.36 -2.27 2.45
C GLY A 149 2.91 -2.02 3.84
N HIS A 150 2.81 -0.75 4.23
CA HIS A 150 2.94 -0.27 5.61
C HIS A 150 1.60 -0.52 6.32
N VAL A 151 1.28 -1.79 6.55
CA VAL A 151 -0.04 -2.20 7.06
C VAL A 151 -0.28 -1.79 8.51
N GLY A 152 0.77 -1.47 9.26
CA GLY A 152 0.66 -0.78 10.55
C GLY A 152 -0.07 0.57 10.45
N ASP A 153 0.03 1.23 9.30
CA ASP A 153 -0.61 2.52 9.02
C ASP A 153 -1.91 2.37 8.21
N GLY A 154 -2.27 1.14 7.83
CA GLY A 154 -3.38 0.89 6.90
C GLY A 154 -3.05 1.14 5.43
N ASN A 155 -1.77 1.33 5.08
CA ASN A 155 -1.32 1.61 3.72
C ASN A 155 -0.97 0.32 2.97
N VAL A 156 -1.54 0.16 1.78
CA VAL A 156 -1.29 -0.96 0.87
C VAL A 156 -0.95 -0.41 -0.52
N HIS A 157 0.13 -0.94 -1.10
CA HIS A 157 0.51 -0.68 -2.49
C HIS A 157 0.17 -1.88 -3.36
N HIS A 158 -0.37 -1.60 -4.54
CA HIS A 158 -0.74 -2.61 -5.54
C HIS A 158 0.14 -2.41 -6.77
N ILE A 159 0.97 -3.38 -7.11
CA ILE A 159 1.82 -3.31 -8.30
C ILE A 159 1.21 -4.23 -9.34
N TRP A 160 0.44 -3.65 -10.26
CA TRP A 160 -0.24 -4.38 -11.33
C TRP A 160 0.73 -4.77 -12.43
N PHE A 161 0.63 -6.02 -12.90
CA PHE A 161 1.47 -6.56 -13.97
C PHE A 161 0.76 -6.47 -15.31
N ALA A 162 0.76 -5.26 -15.92
CA ALA A 162 0.24 -5.09 -17.26
C ALA A 162 1.27 -5.46 -18.33
N ASP A 163 0.80 -5.66 -19.56
CA ASP A 163 1.62 -5.84 -20.75
C ASP A 163 1.11 -4.94 -21.87
N ARG A 164 1.79 -3.81 -22.14
CA ARG A 164 1.39 -2.88 -23.21
C ARG A 164 1.45 -3.48 -24.62
N SER A 165 2.09 -4.64 -24.80
CA SER A 165 2.05 -5.37 -26.08
C SER A 165 0.76 -6.17 -26.27
N GLU A 166 0.01 -6.41 -25.19
CA GLU A 166 -1.29 -7.07 -25.21
C GLU A 166 -2.41 -6.02 -25.28
N PRO A 167 -3.26 -6.04 -26.33
CA PRO A 167 -4.36 -5.09 -26.45
C PRO A 167 -5.30 -5.10 -25.23
N GLY A 168 -5.55 -3.92 -24.65
CA GLY A 168 -6.46 -3.76 -23.51
C GLY A 168 -5.86 -4.06 -22.14
N SER A 169 -4.65 -4.62 -22.05
CA SER A 169 -4.02 -5.01 -20.77
C SER A 169 -3.79 -3.82 -19.85
N TRP A 170 -3.27 -2.71 -20.40
CA TRP A 170 -3.06 -1.48 -19.64
C TRP A 170 -4.37 -0.87 -19.15
N GLU A 171 -5.40 -0.85 -20.00
CA GLU A 171 -6.71 -0.31 -19.66
C GLU A 171 -7.40 -1.12 -18.56
N ARG A 172 -7.23 -2.45 -18.55
CA ARG A 172 -7.71 -3.31 -17.47
C ARG A 172 -6.97 -3.03 -16.16
N ALA A 173 -5.64 -2.86 -16.20
CA ALA A 173 -4.85 -2.49 -15.03
C ALA A 173 -5.29 -1.15 -14.43
N VAL A 174 -5.50 -0.13 -15.27
CA VAL A 174 -5.99 1.19 -14.83
C VAL A 174 -7.39 1.09 -14.22
N LYS A 175 -8.30 0.33 -14.83
CA LYS A 175 -9.66 0.12 -14.29
C LYS A 175 -9.64 -0.64 -12.96
N ALA A 176 -8.80 -1.66 -12.83
CA ALA A 176 -8.62 -2.39 -11.59
C ALA A 176 -8.10 -1.47 -10.49
N ASN A 177 -7.07 -0.68 -10.78
CA ASN A 177 -6.53 0.30 -9.84
C ASN A 177 -7.55 1.37 -9.42
N ASP A 178 -8.31 1.93 -10.37
CA ASP A 178 -9.37 2.90 -10.07
C ASP A 178 -10.46 2.30 -9.17
N GLU A 179 -10.82 1.03 -9.37
CA GLU A 179 -11.82 0.35 -8.55
C GLU A 179 -11.30 0.10 -7.12
N ILE A 180 -10.02 -0.27 -6.97
CA ILE A 180 -9.36 -0.36 -5.65
C ILE A 180 -9.42 0.98 -4.92
N VAL A 181 -9.06 2.06 -5.60
CA VAL A 181 -9.04 3.37 -4.98
C VAL A 181 -10.44 3.81 -4.55
N LYS A 182 -11.45 3.60 -5.39
CA LYS A 182 -12.84 3.89 -5.03
C LYS A 182 -13.29 3.09 -3.81
N TYR A 183 -12.97 1.80 -3.78
CA TYR A 183 -13.30 0.95 -2.63
C TYR A 183 -12.60 1.41 -1.36
N ALA A 184 -11.32 1.80 -1.44
CA ALA A 184 -10.60 2.35 -0.29
C ALA A 184 -11.30 3.61 0.25
N ILE A 185 -11.79 4.50 -0.62
CA ILE A 185 -12.57 5.68 -0.23
C ILE A 185 -13.90 5.28 0.43
N GLU A 186 -14.61 4.29 -0.12
CA GLU A 186 -15.86 3.76 0.45
C GLU A 186 -15.67 3.18 1.86
N LEU A 187 -14.49 2.62 2.15
CA LEU A 187 -14.10 2.14 3.49
C LEU A 187 -13.71 3.25 4.48
N GLY A 188 -13.79 4.53 4.07
CA GLY A 188 -13.35 5.67 4.86
C GLY A 188 -11.83 5.91 4.79
N GLY A 189 -11.17 5.35 3.78
CA GLY A 189 -9.76 5.54 3.48
C GLY A 189 -9.48 6.72 2.56
N ALA A 190 -8.30 6.71 1.93
CA ALA A 190 -7.91 7.73 0.98
C ALA A 190 -7.23 7.21 -0.30
N ALA A 191 -7.35 8.02 -1.36
CA ALA A 191 -6.83 7.72 -2.70
C ALA A 191 -5.31 7.64 -2.80
N SER A 192 -4.60 8.16 -1.81
CA SER A 192 -3.15 8.02 -1.69
C SER A 192 -2.78 8.06 -0.23
N ALA A 193 -1.83 7.21 0.16
CA ALA A 193 -1.18 7.28 1.46
C ALA A 193 0.06 8.18 1.37
N GLU A 194 0.95 7.90 0.40
CA GLU A 194 2.29 8.51 0.35
C GLU A 194 2.73 8.98 -1.06
N HIS A 195 2.12 8.52 -2.15
CA HIS A 195 2.59 8.86 -3.51
C HIS A 195 2.03 10.17 -4.05
N GLY A 196 1.07 10.78 -3.34
CA GLY A 196 0.36 11.97 -3.77
C GLY A 196 -0.67 11.67 -4.86
N ILE A 197 -1.24 12.74 -5.41
CA ILE A 197 -2.40 12.66 -6.32
C ILE A 197 -1.96 12.59 -7.78
N GLY A 198 -1.20 13.59 -8.24
CA GLY A 198 -0.74 13.68 -9.61
C GLY A 198 -1.85 13.61 -10.66
N ILE A 199 -1.46 13.45 -11.92
CA ILE A 199 -2.41 13.35 -13.05
C ILE A 199 -3.31 12.13 -12.92
N GLU A 200 -2.78 11.02 -12.39
CA GLU A 200 -3.47 9.74 -12.37
C GLU A 200 -4.66 9.73 -11.42
N LYS A 201 -4.51 10.32 -10.22
CA LYS A 201 -5.55 10.29 -9.17
C LYS A 201 -6.36 11.59 -9.09
N LYS A 202 -6.04 12.64 -9.84
CA LYS A 202 -6.78 13.93 -9.78
C LYS A 202 -8.29 13.76 -10.00
N LYS A 203 -8.69 12.83 -10.87
CA LYS A 203 -10.09 12.49 -11.17
C LYS A 203 -10.86 11.95 -9.95
N LEU A 204 -10.16 11.54 -8.90
CA LEU A 204 -10.73 10.98 -7.66
C LEU A 204 -10.79 12.01 -6.53
N MET A 205 -10.21 13.21 -6.70
CA MET A 205 -10.17 14.24 -5.65
C MET A 205 -11.55 14.71 -5.21
N GLN A 206 -12.47 14.91 -6.16
CA GLN A 206 -13.84 15.30 -5.83
C GLN A 206 -14.59 14.17 -5.12
N LEU A 207 -14.33 12.91 -5.48
CA LEU A 207 -14.89 11.75 -4.79
C LEU A 207 -14.34 11.66 -3.36
N GLN A 208 -13.03 11.86 -3.16
CA GLN A 208 -12.37 11.80 -1.86
C GLN A 208 -12.87 12.87 -0.88
N HIS A 209 -12.98 14.11 -1.34
CA HIS A 209 -13.16 15.27 -0.46
C HIS A 209 -14.57 15.85 -0.47
N GLY A 210 -15.43 15.39 -1.39
CA GLY A 210 -16.71 16.01 -1.65
C GLY A 210 -16.58 17.28 -2.51
N LYS A 211 -17.71 17.75 -3.03
CA LYS A 211 -17.76 18.88 -3.96
C LYS A 211 -17.27 20.17 -3.32
N GLU A 212 -17.73 20.46 -2.12
CA GLU A 212 -17.49 21.72 -1.40
C GLU A 212 -16.00 21.89 -1.06
N THR A 213 -15.39 20.84 -0.53
CA THR A 213 -13.95 20.84 -0.21
C THR A 213 -13.11 20.92 -1.47
N TYR A 214 -13.48 20.20 -2.53
CA TYR A 214 -12.77 20.25 -3.80
C TYR A 214 -12.82 21.66 -4.42
N GLU A 215 -13.98 22.32 -4.40
CA GLU A 215 -14.13 23.72 -4.84
C GLU A 215 -13.30 24.70 -4.00
N LEU A 216 -13.20 24.48 -2.69
CA LEU A 216 -12.31 25.27 -1.83
C LEU A 216 -10.84 25.11 -2.23
N LEU A 217 -10.39 23.88 -2.49
CA LEU A 217 -9.01 23.61 -2.93
C LEU A 217 -8.71 24.32 -4.27
N LEU A 218 -9.67 24.32 -5.22
CA LEU A 218 -9.55 25.07 -6.47
C LEU A 218 -9.42 26.58 -6.25
N LYS A 219 -10.20 27.15 -5.30
CA LYS A 219 -10.09 28.57 -4.93
C LYS A 219 -8.73 28.90 -4.33
N LEU A 220 -8.20 28.04 -3.46
CA LEU A 220 -6.85 28.21 -2.89
C LEU A 220 -5.78 28.15 -3.98
N LYS A 221 -5.87 27.20 -4.92
CA LYS A 221 -4.97 27.12 -6.07
C LYS A 221 -4.98 28.42 -6.89
N ARG A 222 -6.16 28.96 -7.21
CA ARG A 222 -6.30 30.24 -7.94
C ARG A 222 -5.77 31.43 -7.14
N PHE A 223 -5.98 31.45 -5.83
CA PHE A 223 -5.51 32.55 -4.97
C PHE A 223 -3.99 32.64 -4.91
N PHE A 224 -3.31 31.49 -4.72
CA PHE A 224 -1.85 31.46 -4.61
C PHE A 224 -1.12 31.38 -5.95
N ASP A 225 -1.78 30.94 -7.03
CA ASP A 225 -1.21 30.87 -8.37
C ASP A 225 -2.23 31.37 -9.43
N PRO A 226 -2.48 32.70 -9.46
CA PRO A 226 -3.48 33.28 -10.34
C PRO A 226 -3.15 33.15 -11.83
N ALA A 227 -1.85 33.03 -12.17
CA ALA A 227 -1.40 32.80 -13.55
C ALA A 227 -1.33 31.31 -13.93
N ASN A 228 -1.66 30.40 -13.00
CA ASN A 228 -1.62 28.94 -13.18
C ASN A 228 -0.28 28.41 -13.72
N ILE A 229 0.85 29.00 -13.29
CA ILE A 229 2.19 28.63 -13.77
C ILE A 229 2.82 27.48 -12.98
N LEU A 230 2.32 27.19 -11.77
CA LEU A 230 2.84 26.15 -10.89
C LEU A 230 2.12 24.82 -11.15
N ASN A 231 2.73 23.94 -11.96
CA ASN A 231 2.24 22.59 -12.26
C ASN A 231 0.76 22.53 -12.72
N PRO A 232 0.41 23.21 -13.83
CA PRO A 232 -0.95 23.21 -14.37
C PRO A 232 -1.41 21.79 -14.74
N GLY A 233 -2.67 21.45 -14.41
CA GLY A 233 -3.31 20.19 -14.81
C GLY A 233 -2.84 18.94 -14.05
N ILE A 234 -1.89 19.07 -13.12
CA ILE A 234 -1.37 17.94 -12.34
C ILE A 234 -2.35 17.51 -11.26
N MET A 235 -2.70 18.39 -10.31
CA MET A 235 -3.63 18.06 -9.21
C MET A 235 -5.04 18.65 -9.43
N PHE A 236 -5.11 19.77 -10.13
CA PHE A 236 -6.32 20.54 -10.34
C PHE A 236 -6.44 20.93 -11.81
N ASP A 237 -7.63 20.78 -12.36
CA ASP A 237 -8.00 21.33 -13.65
C ASP A 237 -8.62 22.71 -13.41
N VAL A 238 -7.77 23.74 -13.47
CA VAL A 238 -8.20 25.13 -13.32
C VAL A 238 -8.66 25.59 -14.70
N GLU A 239 -9.96 25.78 -14.90
CA GLU A 239 -10.47 26.44 -16.11
C GLU A 239 -9.79 27.81 -16.25
N GLU A 240 -9.34 28.13 -17.47
CA GLU A 240 -8.82 29.46 -17.79
C GLU A 240 -9.90 30.49 -17.44
N VAL A 241 -9.58 31.36 -16.49
CA VAL A 241 -10.35 32.59 -16.34
C VAL A 241 -10.02 33.41 -17.58
N LEU A 242 -10.91 33.37 -18.59
CA LEU A 242 -10.89 34.37 -19.65
C LEU A 242 -10.72 35.72 -18.97
N ALA A 243 -9.70 36.48 -19.37
CA ALA A 243 -9.22 37.70 -18.73
C ALA A 243 -10.22 38.89 -18.76
N ALA A 244 -11.52 38.64 -18.66
CA ALA A 244 -12.60 39.60 -18.81
C ALA A 244 -13.13 40.16 -17.48
N GLU A 245 -12.78 39.60 -16.31
CA GLU A 245 -13.36 40.05 -15.02
C GLU A 245 -12.36 40.74 -14.07
N VAL A 246 -11.12 41.01 -14.48
CA VAL A 246 -10.14 41.77 -13.67
C VAL A 246 -10.18 43.28 -13.97
N VAL A 247 -11.12 43.73 -14.81
CA VAL A 247 -11.36 45.16 -15.07
C VAL A 247 -12.85 45.46 -14.93
N ALA A 248 -13.35 45.51 -13.70
CA ALA A 248 -14.61 46.17 -13.34
C ALA A 248 -14.50 46.77 -11.94
#